data_AF-A0A6C0HK03-F1
#
_entry.id   AF-A0A6C0HK03-F1
#
_cell.length_a   1.000
_cell.length_b   1.000
_cell.length_c   1.000
_cell.angle_alpha   90.00
_cell.angle_beta   90.00
_cell.angle_gamma   90.00
#
_symmetry.space_group_name_H-M   'P 1'
#
loop_
_entity.id
_entity.type
_entity.pdbx_description
1 polymer ?
#
loop_
_entity_poly.entity_id
_entity_poly.type
_entity_poly.pdbx_seq_one_letter_code
_entity_poly.pdbx_strand_id
1 'polypeptide(L)'
;MIELIVLFIGILIMILLIQQGTISVEAFDAPFLTSCPTGYKIIRQSDGTTLCCDGEIAGSMCLGKNQCVLNGSSSSTIPQCAAIVQQANQTKAENQCPSSRSTYFEDSMKKIKGCTDGPLTPQMNAPLHKEQPICSIYDNLDDNYTSMDSCLNQKDMEDYPCFGLNCTKQLIQPAKKKPVLLSVSFADVNGVPHVAYTRASMERYLDATKPNWRDKGMDTSKNIAVAEVAKAYYMDRTMSKEDIMM
;
A
#
# COMPACT_ATOMS: atom_id res chain seq x y z
N MET A 1 -49.89 -7.90 -6.43
CA MET A 1 -49.27 -6.94 -5.47
C MET A 1 -47.89 -7.39 -5.00
N ILE A 2 -47.68 -8.66 -4.65
CA ILE A 2 -46.37 -9.16 -4.17
C ILE A 2 -45.26 -9.01 -5.24
N GLU A 3 -45.55 -9.29 -6.51
CA GLU A 3 -44.55 -9.15 -7.58
C GLU A 3 -44.05 -7.72 -7.79
N LEU A 4 -44.91 -6.71 -7.56
CA LEU A 4 -44.54 -5.30 -7.66
C LEU A 4 -43.60 -4.87 -6.52
N ILE A 5 -43.77 -5.46 -5.34
CA ILE A 5 -42.94 -5.18 -4.16
C ILE A 5 -41.53 -5.77 -4.35
N VAL A 6 -41.44 -6.99 -4.88
CA VAL A 6 -40.14 -7.64 -5.16
C VAL A 6 -39.33 -6.85 -6.20
N LEU A 7 -40.01 -6.36 -7.24
CA LEU A 7 -39.36 -5.54 -8.28
C LEU A 7 -38.87 -4.20 -7.72
N PHE A 8 -39.65 -3.58 -6.81
CA PHE A 8 -39.25 -2.32 -6.16
C PHE A 8 -38.04 -2.50 -5.24
N ILE A 9 -37.99 -3.59 -4.46
CA ILE A 9 -36.85 -3.92 -3.59
C ILE A 9 -35.60 -4.19 -4.43
N GLY A 10 -35.73 -4.91 -5.56
CA GLY A 10 -34.63 -5.17 -6.48
C GLY A 10 -34.01 -3.89 -7.07
N ILE A 11 -34.85 -2.93 -7.47
CA ILE A 11 -34.39 -1.62 -7.97
C ILE A 11 -33.69 -0.83 -6.85
N LEU A 12 -34.23 -0.84 -5.64
CA LEU A 12 -33.65 -0.15 -4.48
C LEU A 12 -32.26 -0.69 -4.11
N ILE A 13 -32.09 -2.02 -4.14
CA ILE A 13 -30.79 -2.66 -3.91
C ILE A 13 -29.81 -2.30 -5.03
N MET A 14 -30.26 -2.29 -6.29
CA MET A 14 -29.41 -1.91 -7.42
C MET A 14 -28.94 -0.45 -7.33
N ILE A 15 -29.82 0.48 -6.94
CA ILE A 15 -29.47 1.90 -6.72
C ILE A 15 -28.46 2.03 -5.58
N LEU A 16 -28.66 1.31 -4.47
CA LEU A 16 -27.72 1.32 -3.34
C LEU A 16 -26.34 0.77 -3.73
N LEU A 17 -26.29 -0.29 -4.55
CA LEU A 17 -25.03 -0.84 -5.06
C LEU A 17 -24.33 0.13 -6.03
N ILE A 18 -25.07 0.87 -6.86
CA ILE A 18 -24.50 1.91 -7.73
C ILE A 18 -23.94 3.07 -6.90
N GLN A 19 -24.61 3.46 -5.81
CA GLN A 19 -24.15 4.54 -4.92
C GLN A 19 -22.93 4.15 -4.08
N GLN A 20 -22.75 2.88 -3.73
CA GLN A 20 -21.53 2.41 -3.06
C GLN A 20 -20.35 2.20 -4.01
N GLY A 21 -20.60 2.12 -5.32
CA GLY A 21 -19.57 1.98 -6.36
C GLY A 21 -18.80 3.26 -6.67
N THR A 22 -19.23 4.43 -6.19
CA THR A 22 -18.44 5.66 -6.28
C THR A 22 -17.52 5.75 -5.07
N ILE A 23 -16.47 4.93 -5.08
CA ILE A 23 -15.25 5.25 -4.36
C ILE A 23 -14.84 6.64 -4.87
N SER A 24 -14.85 7.62 -3.97
CA SER A 24 -14.28 8.94 -4.23
C SER A 24 -12.78 8.76 -4.44
N VAL A 25 -12.39 8.42 -5.67
CA VAL A 25 -11.02 8.62 -6.13
C VAL A 25 -10.83 10.12 -6.11
N GLU A 26 -10.05 10.62 -5.14
CA GLU A 26 -9.70 12.04 -5.11
C GLU A 26 -9.21 12.45 -6.51
N ALA A 27 -9.94 13.41 -7.08
CA ALA A 27 -9.63 13.94 -8.38
C ALA A 27 -8.27 14.65 -8.27
N PHE A 28 -7.28 14.17 -9.01
CA PHE A 28 -6.04 14.89 -9.21
C PHE A 28 -6.38 16.23 -9.87
N ASP A 29 -6.13 17.35 -9.19
CA ASP A 29 -6.49 18.70 -9.64
C ASP A 29 -5.70 19.20 -10.89
N ALA A 30 -4.79 18.39 -11.43
CA ALA A 30 -4.00 18.74 -12.61
C ALA A 30 -4.35 17.83 -13.80
N PRO A 31 -5.12 18.31 -14.79
CA PRO A 31 -5.46 17.54 -16.00
C PRO A 31 -4.30 17.41 -16.99
N PHE A 32 -3.10 17.91 -16.65
CA PHE A 32 -1.93 17.89 -17.51
C PHE A 32 -0.65 17.70 -16.69
N LEU A 33 0.31 16.97 -17.27
CA LEU A 33 1.67 16.92 -16.75
C LEU A 33 2.47 18.10 -17.31
N THR A 34 3.27 18.74 -16.47
CA THR A 34 4.16 19.84 -16.91
C THR A 34 5.37 19.36 -17.72
N SER A 35 5.65 18.06 -17.68
CA SER A 35 6.69 17.38 -18.45
C SER A 35 6.31 15.93 -18.70
N CYS A 36 6.94 15.29 -19.69
CA CYS A 36 6.75 13.85 -19.89
C CYS A 36 7.11 13.07 -18.61
N PRO A 37 6.42 11.94 -18.34
CA PRO A 37 6.71 11.12 -17.19
C PRO A 37 8.15 10.60 -17.22
N THR A 38 8.68 10.17 -16.08
CA THR A 38 10.03 9.65 -16.03
C THR A 38 10.18 8.40 -16.92
N GLY A 39 11.25 8.33 -17.73
CA GLY A 39 11.53 7.20 -18.65
C GLY A 39 10.96 7.36 -20.06
N TYR A 40 10.21 8.42 -20.33
CA TYR A 40 9.60 8.74 -21.61
C TYR A 40 10.55 9.58 -22.49
N LYS A 41 10.64 9.28 -23.80
CA LYS A 41 11.43 10.06 -24.77
C LYS A 41 10.62 11.28 -25.23
N ILE A 42 11.11 12.47 -24.86
CA ILE A 42 10.46 13.74 -25.22
C ILE A 42 10.70 14.04 -26.70
N ILE A 43 9.64 14.15 -27.50
CA ILE A 43 9.72 14.66 -28.87
C ILE A 43 9.04 16.03 -28.94
N ARG A 44 9.80 17.04 -29.37
CA ARG A 44 9.32 18.42 -29.56
C ARG A 44 9.08 18.70 -31.04
N GLN A 45 8.05 19.48 -31.33
CA GLN A 45 7.86 20.11 -32.64
C GLN A 45 8.85 21.26 -32.84
N SER A 46 8.99 21.71 -34.09
CA SER A 46 9.85 22.83 -34.48
C SER A 46 9.44 24.18 -33.87
N ASP A 47 8.22 24.29 -33.35
CA ASP A 47 7.71 25.46 -32.61
C ASP A 47 7.98 25.38 -31.09
N GLY A 48 8.59 24.31 -30.61
CA GLY A 48 8.91 24.08 -29.20
C GLY A 48 7.84 23.34 -28.40
N THR A 49 6.68 23.03 -28.97
CA THR A 49 5.62 22.27 -28.29
C THR A 49 6.00 20.80 -28.14
N THR A 50 5.66 20.18 -27.00
CA THR A 50 5.94 18.75 -26.76
C THR A 50 4.76 17.91 -27.23
N LEU A 51 4.97 17.08 -28.26
CA LEU A 51 3.89 16.35 -28.95
C LEU A 51 3.71 14.93 -28.38
N CYS A 52 4.81 14.24 -28.11
CA CYS A 52 4.81 12.83 -27.74
C CYS A 52 5.78 12.58 -26.60
N CYS A 53 5.36 11.77 -25.63
CA CYS A 53 6.23 11.32 -24.55
C CYS A 53 6.85 9.94 -24.81
N ASP A 54 6.34 9.14 -25.75
CA ASP A 54 7.00 7.89 -26.12
C ASP A 54 6.83 7.64 -27.62
N GLY A 55 7.95 7.36 -28.31
CA GLY A 55 7.94 6.98 -29.72
C GLY A 55 8.81 7.80 -30.69
N GLU A 56 8.45 7.68 -31.97
CA GLU A 56 8.90 8.51 -33.10
C GLU A 56 7.69 9.29 -33.67
N ILE A 57 7.91 10.41 -34.37
CA ILE A 57 6.83 11.08 -35.09
C ILE A 57 6.79 10.55 -36.52
N ALA A 58 5.64 9.99 -36.94
CA ALA A 58 5.35 9.74 -38.35
C ALA A 58 3.99 10.33 -38.71
N GLY A 59 3.95 11.24 -39.69
CA GLY A 59 2.70 11.78 -40.23
C GLY A 59 1.78 12.41 -39.17
N SER A 60 2.32 13.25 -38.29
CA SER A 60 1.58 13.92 -37.20
C SER A 60 1.04 12.99 -36.09
N MET A 61 1.47 11.72 -36.06
CA MET A 61 1.11 10.75 -35.04
C MET A 61 2.33 10.31 -34.24
N CYS A 62 2.13 10.04 -32.94
CA CYS A 62 3.12 9.44 -32.07
C CYS A 62 3.19 7.93 -32.34
N LEU A 63 4.34 7.40 -32.75
CA LEU A 63 4.60 5.97 -32.93
C LEU A 63 5.46 5.44 -31.79
N GLY A 64 4.84 4.89 -30.75
CA GLY A 64 5.51 4.27 -29.61
C GLY A 64 4.71 3.11 -29.03
N LYS A 65 5.28 2.37 -28.07
CA LYS A 65 4.54 1.33 -27.33
C LYS A 65 3.52 1.96 -26.37
N ASN A 66 3.82 3.12 -25.80
CA ASN A 66 2.95 3.85 -24.89
C ASN A 66 2.59 5.23 -25.45
N GLN A 67 1.76 5.28 -26.50
CA GLN A 67 1.37 6.53 -27.14
C GLN A 67 0.53 7.40 -26.20
N CYS A 68 1.00 8.61 -25.90
CA CYS A 68 0.25 9.56 -25.09
C CYS A 68 0.57 11.01 -25.47
N VAL A 69 -0.42 11.88 -25.33
CA VAL A 69 -0.27 13.34 -25.53
C VAL A 69 -0.03 14.04 -24.19
N LEU A 70 0.95 14.94 -24.16
CA LEU A 70 1.30 15.69 -22.95
C LEU A 70 0.28 16.80 -22.66
N ASN A 71 -0.11 17.55 -23.70
CA ASN A 71 -1.08 18.65 -23.65
C ASN A 71 -2.00 18.57 -24.88
N GLY A 72 -3.27 18.95 -24.72
CA GLY A 72 -4.26 19.01 -25.80
C GLY A 72 -5.40 17.99 -25.66
N SER A 73 -6.25 17.94 -26.69
CA SER A 73 -7.42 17.06 -26.74
C SER A 73 -6.99 15.60 -26.91
N SER A 74 -7.32 14.75 -25.94
CA SER A 74 -7.20 13.30 -26.09
C SER A 74 -8.22 12.76 -27.08
N SER A 75 -7.92 11.59 -27.67
CA SER A 75 -8.88 10.78 -28.41
C SER A 75 -9.04 9.42 -27.74
N SER A 76 -10.03 8.64 -28.15
CA SER A 76 -10.18 7.24 -27.72
C SER A 76 -8.98 6.35 -28.10
N THR A 77 -8.14 6.82 -29.04
CA THR A 77 -6.98 6.10 -29.57
C THR A 77 -5.66 6.57 -28.95
N ILE A 78 -5.58 7.82 -28.48
CA ILE A 78 -4.37 8.40 -27.86
C ILE A 78 -4.77 9.12 -26.56
N PRO A 79 -4.59 8.48 -25.39
CA PRO A 79 -4.93 9.09 -24.10
C PRO A 79 -3.91 10.16 -23.69
N GLN A 80 -4.26 10.93 -22.65
CA GLN A 80 -3.32 11.85 -22.02
C GLN A 80 -2.27 11.08 -21.21
N CYS A 81 -1.02 11.58 -21.23
CA CYS A 81 0.04 10.96 -20.43
C CYS A 81 -0.26 10.98 -18.92
N ALA A 82 -0.94 12.03 -18.44
CA ALA A 82 -1.41 12.12 -17.06
C ALA A 82 -2.31 10.94 -16.69
N ALA A 83 -3.28 10.61 -17.55
CA ALA A 83 -4.22 9.50 -17.31
C ALA A 83 -3.52 8.14 -17.26
N ILE A 84 -2.54 7.88 -18.14
CA ILE A 84 -1.76 6.63 -18.12
C ILE A 84 -0.96 6.50 -16.84
N VAL A 85 -0.24 7.56 -16.44
CA VAL A 85 0.54 7.55 -15.19
C VAL A 85 -0.37 7.39 -13.98
N GLN A 86 -1.50 8.09 -13.96
CA GLN A 86 -2.48 7.98 -12.89
C GLN A 86 -3.00 6.55 -12.77
N GLN A 87 -3.39 5.92 -13.88
CA GLN A 87 -3.86 4.54 -13.87
C GLN A 87 -2.77 3.56 -13.40
N ALA A 88 -1.54 3.70 -13.90
CA ALA A 88 -0.42 2.88 -13.47
C ALA A 88 -0.11 3.05 -11.97
N ASN A 89 -0.15 4.28 -11.46
CA ASN A 89 0.04 4.58 -10.06
C ASN A 89 -1.10 4.01 -9.20
N GLN A 90 -2.35 4.07 -9.66
CA GLN A 90 -3.49 3.45 -8.97
C GLN A 90 -3.33 1.93 -8.84
N THR A 91 -2.97 1.24 -9.93
CA THR A 91 -2.73 -0.21 -9.88
C THR A 91 -1.57 -0.57 -8.94
N LYS A 92 -0.50 0.24 -8.92
CA LYS A 92 0.61 0.03 -7.99
C LYS A 92 0.20 0.32 -6.54
N ALA A 93 -0.62 1.34 -6.32
CA ALA A 93 -1.11 1.73 -5.01
C ALA A 93 -1.91 0.63 -4.33
N GLU A 94 -2.88 0.03 -5.04
CA GLU A 94 -3.70 -1.07 -4.52
C GLU A 94 -2.85 -2.21 -3.94
N ASN A 95 -1.75 -2.52 -4.62
CA ASN A 95 -0.87 -3.63 -4.25
C ASN A 95 0.15 -3.24 -3.18
N GLN A 96 0.79 -2.07 -3.29
CA GLN A 96 2.00 -1.75 -2.53
C GLN A 96 1.78 -0.75 -1.39
N CYS A 97 0.70 0.03 -1.45
CA CYS A 97 0.46 1.07 -0.47
C CYS A 97 -0.37 0.56 0.72
N PRO A 98 -0.08 1.06 1.93
CA PRO A 98 -0.96 0.90 3.08
C PRO A 98 -2.22 1.77 2.89
N SER A 99 -3.30 1.40 3.56
CA SER A 99 -4.59 2.10 3.47
C SER A 99 -4.52 3.56 3.92
N SER A 100 -3.66 3.88 4.92
CA SER A 100 -3.43 5.23 5.40
C SER A 100 -2.66 6.14 4.43
N ARG A 101 -1.97 5.56 3.44
CA ARG A 101 -1.16 6.28 2.44
C ARG A 101 -1.42 5.70 1.06
N SER A 102 -2.64 5.86 0.56
CA SER A 102 -3.11 5.20 -0.66
C SER A 102 -2.54 5.79 -1.95
N THR A 103 -1.78 6.89 -1.91
CA THR A 103 -1.26 7.54 -3.12
C THR A 103 0.16 7.08 -3.42
N TYR A 104 0.34 6.29 -4.49
CA TYR A 104 1.65 5.85 -4.97
C TYR A 104 2.38 6.94 -5.76
N PHE A 105 3.70 7.04 -5.58
CA PHE A 105 4.59 7.85 -6.42
C PHE A 105 5.90 7.11 -6.73
N GLU A 106 6.52 7.48 -7.86
CA GLU A 106 7.83 6.98 -8.28
C GLU A 106 8.59 8.04 -9.09
N ASP A 107 9.87 8.22 -8.77
CA ASP A 107 10.82 9.01 -9.56
C ASP A 107 11.97 8.08 -9.97
N SER A 108 11.91 7.57 -11.21
CA SER A 108 12.89 6.63 -11.74
C SER A 108 14.28 7.24 -11.94
N MET A 109 14.42 8.58 -12.01
CA MET A 109 15.73 9.24 -12.09
C MET A 109 16.45 9.16 -10.75
N LYS A 110 15.70 9.38 -9.66
CA LYS A 110 16.22 9.27 -8.29
C LYS A 110 16.14 7.86 -7.72
N LYS A 111 15.50 6.94 -8.44
CA LYS A 111 15.22 5.56 -8.00
C LYS A 111 14.49 5.53 -6.65
N ILE A 112 13.52 6.42 -6.49
CA ILE A 112 12.66 6.47 -5.31
C ILE A 112 11.25 6.04 -5.70
N LYS A 113 10.63 5.27 -4.83
CA LYS A 113 9.23 4.84 -4.93
C LYS A 113 8.66 4.77 -3.52
N GLY A 114 7.40 5.15 -3.38
CA GLY A 114 6.78 5.25 -2.07
C GLY A 114 5.31 5.51 -2.16
N CYS A 115 4.70 5.67 -0.99
CA CYS A 115 3.31 6.07 -0.88
C CYS A 115 3.16 7.24 0.09
N THR A 116 2.15 8.06 -0.15
CA THR A 116 1.78 9.22 0.67
C THR A 116 0.25 9.26 0.85
N ASP A 117 -0.22 10.08 1.78
CA ASP A 117 -1.65 10.27 2.10
C ASP A 117 -2.28 11.51 1.43
N GLY A 118 -1.61 12.15 0.47
CA GLY A 118 -2.11 13.39 -0.12
C GLY A 118 -1.65 13.60 -1.56
N PRO A 119 -1.79 14.84 -2.08
CA PRO A 119 -1.54 15.13 -3.49
C PRO A 119 -0.07 14.99 -3.86
N LEU A 120 0.17 14.72 -5.15
CA LEU A 120 1.49 14.65 -5.75
C LEU A 120 1.86 15.97 -6.44
N THR A 121 3.13 16.12 -6.77
CA THR A 121 3.59 17.17 -7.68
C THR A 121 2.90 17.07 -9.05
N PRO A 122 2.92 18.14 -9.87
CA PRO A 122 2.40 18.10 -11.24
C PRO A 122 3.07 17.08 -12.17
N GLN A 123 4.20 16.47 -11.76
CA GLN A 123 4.88 15.39 -12.47
C GLN A 123 4.50 14.00 -11.93
N MET A 124 3.65 13.93 -10.90
CA MET A 124 3.15 12.71 -10.26
C MET A 124 4.26 11.78 -9.75
N ASN A 125 5.41 12.34 -9.38
CA ASN A 125 6.62 11.59 -9.04
C ASN A 125 7.15 11.86 -7.63
N ALA A 126 6.48 12.75 -6.88
CA ALA A 126 6.80 13.06 -5.49
C ALA A 126 5.56 13.63 -4.77
N PRO A 127 5.53 13.63 -3.43
CA PRO A 127 4.53 14.38 -2.67
C PRO A 127 4.60 15.87 -2.99
N LEU A 128 3.44 16.54 -2.97
CA LEU A 128 3.34 17.99 -3.21
C LEU A 128 4.10 18.82 -2.16
N HIS A 129 4.08 18.39 -0.90
CA HIS A 129 4.75 19.02 0.24
C HIS A 129 5.73 18.04 0.89
N LYS A 130 6.85 18.57 1.39
CA LYS A 130 7.93 17.74 1.97
C LYS A 130 7.53 17.12 3.31
N GLU A 131 6.56 17.72 3.99
CA GLU A 131 6.08 17.34 5.30
C GLU A 131 5.01 16.25 5.23
N GLN A 132 4.52 15.91 4.03
CA GLN A 132 3.56 14.83 3.87
C GLN A 132 4.15 13.50 4.38
N PRO A 133 3.39 12.73 5.16
CA PRO A 133 3.87 11.46 5.67
C PRO A 133 4.02 10.46 4.53
N ILE A 134 5.25 10.03 4.30
CA ILE A 134 5.59 9.02 3.30
C ILE A 134 5.94 7.69 3.94
N CYS A 135 5.74 6.62 3.18
CA CYS A 135 6.46 5.37 3.35
C CYS A 135 7.28 5.08 2.08
N SER A 136 8.38 4.36 2.24
CA SER A 136 9.30 3.99 1.19
C SER A 136 9.03 2.56 0.73
N ILE A 137 9.09 2.31 -0.58
CA ILE A 137 9.07 0.95 -1.13
C ILE A 137 10.50 0.62 -1.51
N TYR A 138 11.07 -0.45 -0.96
CA TYR A 138 12.44 -0.83 -1.29
C TYR A 138 12.50 -1.85 -2.43
N ASP A 139 13.65 -1.94 -3.10
CA ASP A 139 13.84 -2.88 -4.22
C ASP A 139 14.03 -4.32 -3.76
N ASN A 140 14.67 -4.52 -2.62
CA ASN A 140 14.85 -5.85 -2.04
C ASN A 140 13.99 -6.02 -0.78
N LEU A 141 13.68 -7.28 -0.49
CA LEU A 141 12.78 -7.64 0.59
C LEU A 141 13.41 -7.40 1.98
N ASP A 142 14.72 -7.56 2.10
CA ASP A 142 15.45 -7.36 3.36
C ASP A 142 15.42 -5.89 3.82
N ASP A 143 15.59 -4.95 2.90
CA ASP A 143 15.47 -3.51 3.17
C ASP A 143 14.03 -3.16 3.57
N ASN A 144 13.04 -3.75 2.90
CA ASN A 144 11.64 -3.60 3.32
C ASN A 144 11.42 -4.12 4.73
N TYR A 145 12.00 -5.26 5.12
CA TYR A 145 11.83 -5.81 6.47
C TYR A 145 12.62 -5.07 7.54
N THR A 146 13.74 -4.43 7.20
CA THR A 146 14.62 -3.76 8.15
C THR A 146 14.41 -2.24 8.24
N SER A 147 13.50 -1.67 7.44
CA SER A 147 13.19 -0.24 7.43
C SER A 147 11.85 0.06 8.09
N MET A 148 11.85 0.97 9.07
CA MET A 148 10.64 1.38 9.82
C MET A 148 9.64 2.16 8.97
N ASP A 149 10.12 2.88 7.97
CA ASP A 149 9.34 3.64 6.99
C ASP A 149 8.92 2.80 5.77
N SER A 150 9.14 1.49 5.79
CA SER A 150 8.74 0.57 4.72
C SER A 150 7.23 0.51 4.54
N CYS A 151 6.74 0.76 3.32
CA CYS A 151 5.32 0.61 2.99
C CYS A 151 4.84 -0.84 3.22
N LEU A 152 5.71 -1.84 3.00
CA LEU A 152 5.37 -3.24 3.27
C LEU A 152 5.07 -3.46 4.76
N ASN A 153 5.93 -2.95 5.65
CA ASN A 153 5.71 -3.12 7.09
C ASN A 153 4.49 -2.32 7.58
N GLN A 154 4.29 -1.10 7.05
CA GLN A 154 3.11 -0.29 7.39
C GLN A 154 1.83 -0.97 6.92
N LYS A 155 1.84 -1.56 5.73
CA LYS A 155 0.70 -2.32 5.19
C LYS A 155 0.43 -3.57 6.03
N ASP A 156 1.45 -4.38 6.32
CA ASP A 156 1.34 -5.53 7.23
C ASP A 156 0.72 -5.12 8.58
N MET A 157 1.13 -3.97 9.13
CA MET A 157 0.59 -3.43 10.39
C MET A 157 -0.87 -3.03 10.28
N GLU A 158 -1.25 -2.32 9.23
CA GLU A 158 -2.63 -1.86 9.02
C GLU A 158 -3.58 -3.03 8.75
N ASP A 159 -3.16 -3.98 7.91
CA ASP A 159 -3.94 -5.14 7.50
C ASP A 159 -4.13 -6.15 8.66
N TYR A 160 -3.23 -6.16 9.64
CA TYR A 160 -3.34 -7.08 10.77
C TYR A 160 -4.57 -6.76 11.65
N PRO A 161 -5.45 -7.74 11.95
CA PRO A 161 -6.64 -7.49 12.75
C PRO A 161 -6.28 -7.19 14.21
N CYS A 162 -6.91 -6.15 14.77
CA CYS A 162 -6.80 -5.88 16.21
C CYS A 162 -7.69 -6.83 17.01
N PHE A 163 -7.25 -7.22 18.21
CA PHE A 163 -7.99 -8.07 19.13
C PHE A 163 -7.76 -7.66 20.59
N GLY A 164 -8.70 -8.01 21.47
CA GLY A 164 -8.65 -7.61 22.88
C GLY A 164 -9.13 -6.19 23.13
N LEU A 165 -9.19 -5.82 24.41
CA LEU A 165 -9.59 -4.49 24.84
C LEU A 165 -8.44 -3.49 24.65
N ASN A 166 -8.75 -2.25 24.26
CA ASN A 166 -7.75 -1.19 24.06
C ASN A 166 -6.59 -1.59 23.12
N CYS A 167 -6.92 -2.37 22.09
CA CYS A 167 -5.93 -2.89 21.17
C CYS A 167 -5.23 -1.76 20.38
N THR A 168 -3.91 -1.80 20.34
CA THR A 168 -3.07 -0.91 19.55
C THR A 168 -2.01 -1.71 18.81
N LYS A 169 -1.64 -1.25 17.61
CA LYS A 169 -0.62 -1.86 16.75
C LYS A 169 0.49 -0.85 16.52
N GLN A 170 1.73 -1.30 16.55
CA GLN A 170 2.88 -0.45 16.26
C GLN A 170 4.01 -1.29 15.66
N LEU A 171 4.76 -0.66 14.76
CA LEU A 171 6.05 -1.18 14.33
C LEU A 171 7.10 -0.83 15.37
N ILE A 172 7.95 -1.78 15.71
CA ILE A 172 9.12 -1.55 16.57
C ILE A 172 10.37 -2.16 15.95
N GLN A 173 11.50 -1.50 16.14
CA GLN A 173 12.80 -2.02 15.71
C GLN A 173 13.72 -2.15 16.92
N PRO A 174 13.82 -3.34 17.54
CA PRO A 174 14.61 -3.52 18.76
C PRO A 174 16.11 -3.25 18.57
N ALA A 175 16.61 -3.44 17.35
CA ALA A 175 18.01 -3.21 17.01
C ALA A 175 18.14 -2.66 15.59
N LYS A 176 19.08 -1.73 15.40
CA LYS A 176 19.35 -1.11 14.10
C LYS A 176 19.67 -2.16 13.04
N LYS A 177 19.10 -2.02 11.84
CA LYS A 177 19.24 -2.96 10.71
C LYS A 177 18.81 -4.39 11.03
N LYS A 178 17.95 -4.58 12.03
CA LYS A 178 17.25 -5.85 12.25
C LYS A 178 15.81 -5.74 11.78
N PRO A 179 15.17 -6.87 11.41
CA PRO A 179 13.80 -6.85 10.96
C PRO A 179 12.89 -6.16 11.98
N VAL A 180 11.95 -5.39 11.46
CA VAL A 180 10.93 -4.70 12.24
C VAL A 180 9.94 -5.74 12.77
N LEU A 181 9.58 -5.61 14.05
CA LEU A 181 8.52 -6.37 14.68
C LEU A 181 7.21 -5.60 14.61
N LEU A 182 6.12 -6.29 14.32
CA LEU A 182 4.76 -5.76 14.44
C LEU A 182 4.25 -6.13 15.83
N SER A 183 4.24 -5.15 16.72
CA SER A 183 3.75 -5.27 18.09
C SER A 183 2.25 -5.03 18.14
N VAL A 184 1.56 -5.90 18.87
CA VAL A 184 0.13 -5.80 19.19
C VAL A 184 0.01 -5.72 20.70
N SER A 185 -0.42 -4.57 21.20
CA SER A 185 -0.67 -4.35 22.62
C SER A 185 -2.17 -4.40 22.85
N PHE A 186 -2.63 -5.17 23.83
CA PHE A 186 -4.05 -5.39 24.10
C PHE A 186 -4.26 -5.71 25.58
N ALA A 187 -5.48 -5.55 26.09
CA ALA A 187 -5.87 -6.06 27.40
C ALA A 187 -6.79 -7.28 27.25
N ASP A 188 -6.58 -8.28 28.12
CA ASP A 188 -7.44 -9.46 28.16
C ASP A 188 -8.83 -9.15 28.76
N VAL A 189 -9.67 -10.17 28.84
CA VAL A 189 -11.04 -10.06 29.37
C VAL A 189 -11.12 -9.58 30.83
N ASN A 190 -10.03 -9.69 31.59
CA ASN A 190 -9.92 -9.20 32.96
C ASN A 190 -9.28 -7.80 33.04
N GLY A 191 -8.95 -7.19 31.89
CA GLY A 191 -8.29 -5.90 31.79
C GLY A 191 -6.78 -5.96 32.02
N VAL A 192 -6.16 -7.15 32.03
CA VAL A 192 -4.70 -7.26 32.20
C VAL A 192 -4.03 -6.94 30.87
N PRO A 193 -3.07 -5.99 30.82
CA PRO A 193 -2.39 -5.61 29.59
C PRO A 193 -1.33 -6.64 29.19
N HIS A 194 -1.25 -6.91 27.89
CA HIS A 194 -0.33 -7.83 27.23
C HIS A 194 0.26 -7.18 25.98
N VAL A 195 1.46 -7.63 25.61
CA VAL A 195 2.13 -7.25 24.36
C VAL A 195 2.62 -8.52 23.68
N ALA A 196 2.29 -8.67 22.40
CA ALA A 196 2.73 -9.79 21.58
C ALA A 196 3.13 -9.31 20.18
N TYR A 197 3.80 -10.16 19.41
CA TYR A 197 4.29 -9.85 18.07
C TYR A 197 3.67 -10.79 17.05
N THR A 198 3.33 -10.30 15.86
CA THR A 198 2.79 -11.20 14.82
C THR A 198 3.79 -12.29 14.50
N ARG A 199 3.31 -13.52 14.28
CA ARG A 199 4.18 -14.66 13.97
C ARG A 199 5.16 -14.35 12.85
N ALA A 200 4.65 -13.79 11.75
CA ALA A 200 5.45 -13.47 10.57
C ALA A 200 6.59 -12.49 10.90
N SER A 201 6.32 -11.42 11.66
CA SER A 201 7.37 -10.46 12.03
C SER A 201 8.37 -11.04 13.03
N MET A 202 7.89 -11.84 14.00
CA MET A 202 8.72 -12.54 14.97
C MET A 202 9.67 -13.54 14.30
N GLU A 203 9.17 -14.35 13.36
CA GLU A 203 9.97 -15.33 12.64
C GLU A 203 11.07 -14.66 11.81
N ARG A 204 10.74 -13.59 11.07
CA ARG A 204 11.73 -12.79 10.34
C ARG A 204 12.82 -12.26 11.27
N TYR A 205 12.44 -11.72 12.43
CA TYR A 205 13.38 -11.22 13.42
C TYR A 205 14.28 -12.33 13.98
N LEU A 206 13.71 -13.48 14.33
CA LEU A 206 14.44 -14.62 14.85
C LEU A 206 15.38 -15.22 13.81
N ASP A 207 14.96 -15.31 12.54
CA ASP A 207 15.81 -15.76 11.44
C ASP A 207 17.06 -14.87 11.29
N ALA A 208 16.90 -13.56 11.44
CA ALA A 208 18.00 -12.60 11.32
C ALA A 208 18.87 -12.42 12.58
N THR A 209 18.41 -12.88 13.75
CA THR A 209 19.10 -12.65 15.04
C THR A 209 19.52 -13.93 15.76
N LYS A 210 18.85 -15.05 15.49
CA LYS A 210 19.06 -16.36 16.09
C LYS A 210 18.85 -17.47 15.03
N PRO A 211 19.72 -17.62 14.02
CA PRO A 211 19.47 -18.49 12.85
C PRO A 211 19.04 -19.94 13.15
N ASN A 212 19.43 -20.50 14.30
CA ASN A 212 19.09 -21.87 14.72
C ASN A 212 18.02 -21.90 15.83
N TRP A 213 17.13 -20.90 15.88
CA TRP A 213 16.11 -20.82 16.94
C TRP A 213 15.14 -22.01 16.90
N ARG A 214 14.82 -22.50 15.70
CA ARG A 214 13.96 -23.69 15.49
C ARG A 214 14.59 -24.94 16.11
N ASP A 215 15.88 -25.17 15.85
CA ASP A 215 16.61 -26.34 16.39
C ASP A 215 16.82 -26.26 17.91
N LYS A 216 16.77 -25.06 18.48
CA LYS A 216 16.86 -24.82 19.92
C LYS A 216 15.53 -24.99 20.65
N GLY A 217 14.52 -25.54 19.96
CA GLY A 217 13.22 -25.89 20.54
C GLY A 217 12.25 -24.73 20.69
N MET A 218 12.52 -23.56 20.09
CA MET A 218 11.55 -22.47 20.09
C MET A 218 10.49 -22.73 19.01
N ASP A 219 9.23 -22.75 19.43
CA ASP A 219 8.07 -23.00 18.58
C ASP A 219 7.13 -21.78 18.58
N THR A 220 7.09 -21.05 17.46
CA THR A 220 6.24 -19.86 17.27
C THR A 220 4.75 -20.18 17.15
N SER A 221 4.38 -21.47 17.07
CA SER A 221 2.97 -21.90 17.17
C SER A 221 2.49 -22.04 18.62
N LYS A 222 3.41 -22.05 19.58
CA LYS A 222 3.12 -22.21 21.01
C LYS A 222 3.62 -21.06 21.88
N ASN A 223 4.53 -20.23 21.37
CA ASN A 223 5.13 -19.14 22.14
C ASN A 223 4.10 -18.05 22.44
N ILE A 224 3.86 -17.74 23.73
CA ILE A 224 2.86 -16.74 24.15
C ILE A 224 3.19 -15.31 23.71
N ALA A 225 4.45 -15.02 23.37
CA ALA A 225 4.85 -13.74 22.79
C ALA A 225 4.41 -13.58 21.32
N VAL A 226 3.87 -14.63 20.69
CA VAL A 226 3.30 -14.56 19.34
C VAL A 226 1.81 -14.17 19.42
N ALA A 227 1.42 -13.13 18.68
CA ALA A 227 0.11 -12.49 18.77
C ALA A 227 -1.04 -13.46 18.49
N GLU A 228 -0.87 -14.37 17.53
CA GLU A 228 -1.86 -15.41 17.22
C GLU A 228 -2.06 -16.38 18.39
N VAL A 229 -0.99 -16.73 19.10
CA VAL A 229 -1.03 -17.61 20.28
C VAL A 229 -1.62 -16.86 21.47
N ALA A 230 -1.19 -15.61 21.69
CA ALA A 230 -1.72 -14.74 22.72
C ALA A 230 -3.23 -14.53 22.57
N LYS A 231 -3.72 -14.31 21.34
CA LYS A 231 -5.15 -14.24 21.04
C LYS A 231 -5.86 -15.55 21.37
N ALA A 232 -5.33 -16.69 20.89
CA ALA A 232 -5.93 -18.00 21.13
C ALA A 232 -6.04 -18.33 22.63
N TYR A 233 -5.04 -17.96 23.41
CA TYR A 233 -5.00 -18.19 24.85
C TYR A 233 -5.83 -17.18 25.65
N TYR A 234 -5.55 -15.88 25.53
CA TYR A 234 -6.17 -14.84 26.37
C TYR A 234 -7.57 -14.43 25.92
N MET A 235 -7.84 -14.45 24.61
CA MET A 235 -9.10 -13.92 24.05
C MET A 235 -10.07 -15.02 23.67
N ASP A 236 -9.62 -15.97 22.84
CA ASP A 236 -10.49 -17.00 22.27
C ASP A 236 -10.69 -18.19 23.22
N ARG A 237 -9.77 -18.36 24.18
CA ARG A 237 -9.72 -19.50 25.13
C ARG A 237 -9.74 -20.86 24.44
N THR A 238 -9.12 -20.93 23.26
CA THR A 238 -8.98 -22.16 22.46
C THR A 238 -7.69 -22.92 22.76
N MET A 239 -6.76 -22.32 23.52
CA MET A 239 -5.54 -22.95 24.04
C MET A 239 -5.53 -22.93 25.57
N SER A 240 -4.97 -23.98 26.17
CA SER A 240 -4.73 -24.09 27.61
C SER A 240 -3.30 -23.68 27.99
N LYS A 241 -3.01 -23.64 29.30
CA LYS A 241 -1.68 -23.26 29.80
C LYS A 241 -0.62 -24.30 29.40
N GLU A 242 -1.02 -25.56 29.31
CA GLU A 242 -0.16 -26.69 28.95
C GLU A 242 0.23 -26.66 27.47
N ASP A 243 -0.55 -25.96 26.64
CA ASP A 243 -0.33 -25.83 25.20
C ASP A 243 0.65 -24.72 24.82
N ILE A 244 0.94 -23.81 25.75
CA ILE A 244 1.76 -22.62 25.50
C ILE A 244 3.18 -22.75 26.06
N MET A 245 4.13 -22.17 25.34
CA MET A 245 5.50 -21.93 25.79
C MET A 245 5.62 -20.48 26.25
N MET A 246 6.09 -20.27 27.46
CA MET A 246 6.44 -18.93 27.98
C MET A 246 7.88 -18.56 27.61
#